data_AF-A0A7S7NVR6-F1
#
_entry.id   AF-A0A7S7NVR6-F1
#
_cell.length_a   1.000
_cell.length_b   1.000
_cell.length_c   1.000
_cell.angle_alpha   90.00
_cell.angle_beta   90.00
_cell.angle_gamma   90.00
#
_symmetry.space_group_name_H-M   'P 1'
#
loop_
_entity.id
_entity.type
_entity.pdbx_description
1 polymer ?
#
loop_
_entity_poly.entity_id
_entity_poly.type
_entity_poly.pdbx_seq_one_letter_code
_entity_poly.pdbx_strand_id
1 'polypeptide(L)'
;MEWTRSETLALAPNACSQCFGTGVRLVRGGHVRPCSCVLRSIFRACYARFRFCLEKQTNLSLTSIDGTHRGGCRNTWGRKNEEFLADFYLVSRRALNAAEWQIFSAHYLLGAEWRLCARQLKLERGLLFHAIYRIEAKLGLAYKTLEPYPLFPTDEYFQGATGSENGAPVPQVVRIPGKSKHQRLKVPVRKAA
;
A
#
# COMPACT_ATOMS: atom_id res chain seq x y z
N MET A 1 4.71 13.09 10.54
CA MET A 1 5.68 12.18 9.90
C MET A 1 6.92 12.97 9.53
N GLU A 2 8.07 12.63 10.12
CA GLU A 2 9.35 13.23 9.77
C GLU A 2 9.98 12.42 8.64
N TRP A 3 10.43 13.10 7.57
CA TRP A 3 11.08 12.43 6.44
C TRP A 3 12.58 12.33 6.71
N THR A 4 13.08 11.12 6.87
CA THR A 4 14.51 10.88 7.08
C THR A 4 15.26 10.71 5.74
N ARG A 5 16.52 11.14 5.72
CA ARG A 5 17.40 10.94 4.54
C ARG A 5 17.57 9.47 4.21
N SER A 6 17.70 8.61 5.23
CA SER A 6 17.88 7.16 5.10
C SER A 6 16.75 6.49 4.33
N GLU A 7 15.49 6.86 4.61
CA GLU A 7 14.32 6.28 3.94
C GLU A 7 14.20 6.69 2.47
N THR A 8 14.56 7.94 2.17
CA THR A 8 14.36 8.52 0.83
C THR A 8 15.51 8.27 -0.14
N LEU A 9 16.71 7.97 0.38
CA LEU A 9 17.93 7.82 -0.43
C LEU A 9 17.83 6.65 -1.42
N ALA A 10 17.25 5.52 -1.01
CA ALA A 10 17.08 4.35 -1.88
C ALA A 10 16.05 4.58 -3.01
N LEU A 11 15.15 5.55 -2.84
CA LEU A 11 14.06 5.84 -3.77
C LEU A 11 14.40 6.98 -4.74
N ALA A 12 15.47 7.72 -4.48
CA ALA A 12 15.85 8.89 -5.25
C ALA A 12 16.72 8.50 -6.46
N PRO A 13 16.42 8.97 -7.68
CA PRO A 13 17.34 8.79 -8.80
C PRO A 13 18.57 9.69 -8.62
N ASN A 14 19.76 9.14 -8.86
CA ASN A 14 21.04 9.84 -8.75
C ASN A 14 21.11 11.11 -9.61
N ALA A 15 20.47 11.08 -10.79
CA ALA A 15 20.49 12.19 -11.76
C ALA A 15 19.41 13.27 -11.51
N CYS A 16 18.75 13.28 -10.34
CA CYS A 16 17.72 14.30 -10.08
C CYS A 16 18.33 15.69 -9.93
N SER A 17 17.90 16.65 -10.76
CA SER A 17 18.37 18.05 -10.70
C SER A 17 17.96 18.81 -9.43
N GLN A 18 17.02 18.30 -8.64
CA GLN A 18 16.49 19.00 -7.46
C GLN A 18 17.06 18.47 -6.14
N CYS A 19 17.35 17.18 -6.04
CA CYS A 19 17.89 16.57 -4.82
C CYS A 19 19.25 15.91 -5.01
N PHE A 20 19.77 15.80 -6.23
CA PHE A 20 21.08 15.21 -6.53
C PHE A 20 21.28 13.83 -5.88
N GLY A 21 20.25 12.98 -5.92
CA GLY A 21 20.27 11.65 -5.29
C GLY A 21 20.05 11.61 -3.77
N THR A 22 19.90 12.73 -3.07
CA THR A 22 19.68 12.72 -1.59
C THR A 22 18.25 12.40 -1.18
N GLY A 23 17.26 12.55 -2.09
CA GLY A 23 15.85 12.24 -1.85
C GLY A 23 15.05 13.29 -1.07
N VAL A 24 15.72 14.22 -0.39
CA VAL A 24 15.11 15.30 0.38
C VAL A 24 15.51 16.68 -0.11
N ARG A 25 14.70 17.68 0.21
CA ARG A 25 14.98 19.10 -0.02
C ARG A 25 14.80 19.87 1.28
N LEU A 26 15.72 20.79 1.53
CA LEU A 26 15.60 21.75 2.61
C LEU A 26 14.72 22.91 2.14
N VAL A 27 13.61 23.12 2.83
CA VAL A 27 12.73 24.27 2.58
C VAL A 27 13.19 25.43 3.46
N ARG A 28 12.94 26.67 3.01
CA ARG A 28 13.13 27.87 3.82
C ARG A 28 12.40 27.68 5.16
N GLY A 29 13.13 27.76 6.27
CA GLY A 29 12.63 27.45 7.62
C GLY A 29 13.15 26.14 8.22
N GLY A 30 14.14 25.47 7.61
CA GLY A 30 14.82 24.30 8.20
C GLY A 30 14.03 22.99 8.13
N HIS A 31 12.78 23.03 7.64
CA HIS A 31 11.99 21.82 7.44
C HIS A 31 12.48 21.01 6.24
N VAL A 32 12.62 19.71 6.46
CA VAL A 32 12.95 18.73 5.43
C VAL A 32 11.66 18.29 4.72
N ARG A 33 11.63 18.41 3.39
CA ARG A 33 10.54 17.87 2.56
C ARG A 33 11.06 16.82 1.59
N PRO A 34 10.27 15.77 1.30
CA PRO A 34 10.64 14.80 0.28
C PRO A 34 10.67 15.46 -1.10
N CYS A 35 11.61 15.02 -1.93
CA CYS A 35 11.67 15.45 -3.31
C CYS A 35 10.54 14.80 -4.12
N SER A 36 9.95 15.54 -5.07
CA SER A 36 8.97 14.99 -6.02
C SER A 36 9.47 13.76 -6.78
N CYS A 37 10.77 13.58 -7.01
CA CYS A 37 11.29 12.37 -7.66
C CYS A 37 11.03 11.11 -6.80
N VAL A 38 11.15 11.22 -5.48
CA VAL A 38 10.89 10.14 -4.52
C VAL A 38 9.40 9.85 -4.45
N LEU A 39 8.56 10.89 -4.37
CA LEU A 39 7.10 10.70 -4.36
C LEU A 39 6.62 10.00 -5.65
N ARG A 40 7.21 10.36 -6.79
CA ARG A 40 6.91 9.72 -8.07
C ARG A 40 7.41 8.27 -8.14
N SER A 41 8.56 7.95 -7.53
CA SER A 41 9.04 6.55 -7.47
C SER A 41 8.17 5.70 -6.55
N ILE A 42 7.71 6.23 -5.43
CA ILE A 42 6.71 5.59 -4.55
C ILE A 42 5.43 5.26 -5.34
N PHE A 43 4.87 6.24 -6.04
CA PHE A 43 3.69 6.01 -6.87
C PHE A 43 3.92 4.92 -7.91
N ARG A 44 5.06 4.94 -8.60
CA ARG A 44 5.41 3.93 -9.61
C ARG A 44 5.55 2.53 -9.01
N ALA A 45 6.10 2.39 -7.81
CA ALA A 45 6.17 1.11 -7.11
C ALA A 45 4.77 0.57 -6.80
N CYS A 46 3.88 1.41 -6.24
CA CYS A 46 2.49 1.04 -6.00
C CYS A 46 1.74 0.70 -7.30
N TYR A 47 1.97 1.46 -8.37
CA TYR A 47 1.33 1.22 -9.66
C TYR A 47 1.84 -0.06 -10.35
N ALA A 48 3.14 -0.35 -10.26
CA ALA A 48 3.69 -1.62 -10.74
C ALA A 48 3.05 -2.80 -10.00
N ARG A 49 2.84 -2.66 -8.68
CA ARG A 49 2.13 -3.67 -7.90
C ARG A 49 0.65 -3.78 -8.28
N PHE A 50 -0.02 -2.66 -8.50
CA PHE A 50 -1.40 -2.61 -9.00
C PHE A 50 -1.54 -3.35 -10.33
N ARG A 51 -0.63 -3.11 -11.29
CA ARG A 51 -0.56 -3.83 -12.57
C ARG A 51 -0.35 -5.32 -12.39
N PHE A 52 0.56 -5.72 -11.51
CA PHE A 52 0.77 -7.13 -11.18
C PHE A 52 -0.50 -7.79 -10.62
N CYS A 53 -1.21 -7.12 -9.71
CA CYS A 53 -2.48 -7.61 -9.17
C CYS A 53 -3.57 -7.68 -10.26
N LEU A 54 -3.61 -6.72 -11.18
CA LEU A 54 -4.51 -6.71 -12.33
C LEU A 54 -4.19 -7.75 -13.40
N GLU A 55 -2.96 -8.25 -13.51
CA GLU A 55 -2.61 -9.30 -14.47
C GLU A 55 -2.85 -10.69 -13.87
N LYS A 56 -2.74 -10.82 -12.54
CA LYS A 56 -2.97 -12.06 -11.79
C LYS A 56 -4.46 -12.42 -11.61
N GLN A 57 -5.37 -11.92 -12.47
CA GLN A 57 -6.82 -12.03 -12.29
C GLN A 57 -7.35 -13.47 -12.20
N THR A 58 -6.57 -14.45 -12.64
CA THR A 58 -6.89 -15.88 -12.47
C THR A 58 -6.97 -16.31 -11.01
N ASN A 59 -6.47 -15.52 -10.06
CA ASN A 59 -6.45 -15.80 -8.63
C ASN A 59 -7.19 -14.75 -7.77
N LEU A 60 -8.13 -13.98 -8.33
CA LEU A 60 -8.86 -12.95 -7.57
C LEU A 60 -9.55 -13.52 -6.32
N SER A 61 -10.10 -14.73 -6.41
CA SER A 61 -10.72 -15.43 -5.28
C SER A 61 -9.73 -16.09 -4.31
N LEU A 62 -8.42 -16.05 -4.56
CA LEU A 62 -7.44 -16.69 -3.68
C LEU A 62 -7.33 -15.90 -2.37
N THR A 63 -7.78 -16.54 -1.29
CA THR A 63 -7.67 -15.98 0.05
C THR A 63 -6.25 -16.21 0.56
N SER A 64 -5.55 -15.14 0.94
CA SER A 64 -4.27 -15.24 1.64
C SER A 64 -4.51 -15.41 3.13
N ILE A 65 -3.75 -16.32 3.74
CA ILE A 65 -3.67 -16.46 5.19
C ILE A 65 -2.47 -15.64 5.65
N ASP A 66 -2.72 -14.70 6.54
CA ASP A 66 -1.66 -13.98 7.23
C ASP A 66 -1.60 -14.40 8.69
N GLY A 67 -0.43 -14.89 9.09
CA GLY A 67 -0.13 -15.19 10.48
C GLY A 67 0.45 -13.97 11.17
N THR A 68 -0.12 -13.57 12.31
CA THR A 68 0.52 -12.59 13.18
C THR A 68 1.79 -13.20 13.79
N HIS A 69 2.94 -12.55 13.62
CA HIS A 69 4.25 -13.06 14.07
C HIS A 69 4.39 -13.12 15.61
N ARG A 70 3.48 -12.53 16.38
CA ARG A 70 3.51 -12.52 17.86
C ARG A 70 2.57 -13.56 18.46
N GLY A 71 3.11 -14.73 18.82
CA GLY A 71 2.76 -15.52 20.01
C GLY A 71 1.34 -16.09 20.20
N GLY A 72 0.38 -15.76 19.34
CA GLY A 72 -0.97 -16.32 19.33
C GLY A 72 -1.48 -16.31 17.91
N CYS A 73 -1.49 -17.47 17.26
CA CYS A 73 -1.81 -17.69 15.84
C CYS A 73 -3.19 -17.15 15.44
N ARG A 74 -3.35 -15.83 15.34
CA ARG A 74 -4.53 -15.21 14.75
C ARG A 74 -4.28 -15.15 13.25
N ASN A 75 -4.70 -16.20 12.58
CA ASN A 75 -4.72 -16.25 11.13
C ASN A 75 -5.85 -15.34 10.66
N THR A 76 -5.49 -14.26 9.97
CA THR A 76 -6.47 -13.42 9.29
C THR A 76 -6.57 -13.88 7.85
N TRP A 77 -7.80 -14.14 7.42
CA TRP A 77 -8.10 -14.53 6.05
C TRP A 77 -8.53 -13.27 5.32
N GLY A 78 -7.81 -12.91 4.26
CA GLY A 78 -8.08 -11.72 3.48
C GLY A 78 -7.85 -11.95 2.00
N ARG A 79 -8.36 -11.05 1.18
CA ARG A 79 -8.10 -11.04 -0.27
C ARG A 79 -7.21 -9.85 -0.57
N LYS A 80 -5.97 -9.91 -0.11
CA LYS A 80 -5.02 -8.79 -0.15
C LYS A 80 -4.85 -8.15 -1.53
N ASN A 81 -4.93 -8.95 -2.60
CA ASN A 81 -4.87 -8.40 -3.96
C ASN A 81 -6.11 -7.55 -4.27
N GLU A 82 -7.32 -8.03 -3.96
CA GLU A 82 -8.57 -7.28 -4.17
C GLU A 82 -8.63 -6.05 -3.27
N GLU A 83 -8.25 -6.21 -1.99
CA GLU A 83 -8.17 -5.13 -1.02
C GLU A 83 -7.20 -4.04 -1.49
N PHE A 84 -6.00 -4.42 -1.95
CA PHE A 84 -5.02 -3.46 -2.47
C PHE A 84 -5.54 -2.70 -3.70
N LEU A 85 -6.22 -3.39 -4.63
CA LEU A 85 -6.82 -2.75 -5.80
C LEU A 85 -7.91 -1.75 -5.39
N ALA A 86 -8.76 -2.14 -4.44
CA ALA A 86 -9.82 -1.29 -3.92
C ALA A 86 -9.27 -0.06 -3.20
N ASP A 87 -8.28 -0.24 -2.33
CA ASP A 87 -7.64 0.85 -1.59
C ASP A 87 -6.89 1.79 -2.52
N PHE A 88 -6.13 1.25 -3.48
CA PHE A 88 -5.46 2.07 -4.49
C PHE A 88 -6.45 2.95 -5.26
N TYR A 89 -7.57 2.38 -5.71
CA TYR A 89 -8.61 3.13 -6.41
C TYR A 89 -9.26 4.19 -5.52
N LEU A 90 -9.67 3.81 -4.31
CA LEU A 90 -10.43 4.64 -3.39
C LEU A 90 -9.59 5.81 -2.85
N VAL A 91 -8.32 5.56 -2.50
CA VAL A 91 -7.38 6.60 -2.09
C VAL A 91 -7.09 7.54 -3.25
N SER A 92 -6.83 7.01 -4.44
CA SER A 92 -6.59 7.84 -5.63
C SER A 92 -7.75 8.79 -5.90
N ARG A 93 -8.99 8.29 -5.78
CA ARG A 93 -10.20 9.07 -6.03
C ARG A 93 -10.43 10.16 -4.98
N ARG A 94 -10.05 9.91 -3.72
CA ARG A 94 -10.16 10.90 -2.63
C ARG A 94 -9.07 11.97 -2.70
N ALA A 95 -7.87 11.60 -3.11
CA ALA A 95 -6.73 12.50 -3.14
C ALA A 95 -6.73 13.47 -4.34
N LEU A 96 -7.34 13.08 -5.47
CA LEU A 96 -7.32 13.83 -6.71
C LEU A 96 -8.55 14.74 -6.90
N ASN A 97 -8.33 15.89 -7.53
CA ASN A 97 -9.43 16.74 -7.97
C ASN A 97 -10.13 16.14 -9.20
N ALA A 98 -11.34 16.60 -9.54
CA ALA A 98 -12.11 16.04 -10.65
C ALA A 98 -11.35 16.03 -12.00
N ALA A 99 -10.64 17.12 -12.34
CA ALA A 99 -9.84 17.19 -13.56
C ALA A 99 -8.60 16.28 -13.53
N GLU A 100 -7.92 16.21 -12.38
CA GLU A 100 -6.78 15.32 -12.17
C GLU A 100 -7.22 13.84 -12.25
N TRP A 101 -8.39 13.53 -11.70
CA TRP A 101 -9.00 12.21 -11.74
C TRP A 101 -9.32 11.76 -13.16
N GLN A 102 -9.82 12.65 -14.03
CA GLN A 102 -10.06 12.32 -15.43
C GLN A 102 -8.76 11.90 -16.14
N ILE A 103 -7.70 12.70 -15.99
CA ILE A 103 -6.37 12.38 -16.55
C ILE A 103 -5.86 11.05 -16.00
N PHE A 104 -5.95 10.86 -14.68
CA PHE A 104 -5.51 9.65 -14.00
C PHE A 104 -6.28 8.41 -14.49
N SER A 105 -7.60 8.49 -14.58
CA SER A 105 -8.45 7.39 -15.02
C SER A 105 -8.18 6.99 -16.47
N ALA A 106 -7.99 7.96 -17.37
CA ALA A 106 -7.69 7.69 -18.77
C ALA A 106 -6.33 7.03 -18.94
N HIS A 107 -5.30 7.55 -18.25
CA HIS A 107 -3.94 7.06 -18.44
C HIS A 107 -3.62 5.79 -17.66
N TYR A 108 -3.96 5.72 -16.37
CA TYR A 108 -3.53 4.62 -15.49
C TYR A 108 -4.57 3.51 -15.33
N LEU A 109 -5.87 3.84 -15.20
CA LEU A 109 -6.91 2.84 -15.00
C LEU A 109 -7.31 2.17 -16.32
N LEU A 110 -7.56 2.98 -17.36
CA LEU A 110 -7.90 2.48 -18.70
C LEU A 110 -6.66 2.07 -19.51
N GLY A 111 -5.47 2.51 -19.10
CA GLY A 111 -4.22 2.19 -19.80
C GLY A 111 -4.08 2.87 -21.16
N ALA A 112 -4.77 3.99 -21.40
CA ALA A 112 -4.73 4.65 -22.70
C ALA A 112 -3.37 5.31 -22.98
N GLU A 113 -2.95 5.26 -24.25
CA GLU A 113 -1.73 5.95 -24.70
C GLU A 113 -1.89 7.48 -24.51
N TRP A 114 -0.81 8.16 -24.16
CA TRP A 114 -0.79 9.61 -23.92
C TRP A 114 -1.37 10.42 -25.09
N ARG A 115 -1.24 9.95 -26.34
CA ARG A 115 -1.79 10.59 -27.54
C ARG A 115 -3.32 10.59 -27.54
N LEU A 116 -3.92 9.48 -27.08
CA LEU A 116 -5.36 9.33 -26.98
C LEU A 116 -5.89 10.20 -25.84
N CYS A 117 -5.23 10.19 -24.68
CA CYS A 117 -5.55 11.07 -23.56
C CYS A 117 -5.49 12.55 -23.95
N ALA A 118 -4.44 12.96 -24.65
CA ALA A 118 -4.27 14.34 -25.13
C ALA A 118 -5.41 14.77 -26.06
N ARG A 119 -5.83 13.87 -26.97
CA ARG A 119 -6.95 14.12 -27.88
C ARG A 119 -8.30 14.18 -27.15
N GLN A 120 -8.53 13.24 -26.24
CA GLN A 120 -9.79 13.12 -25.50
C GLN A 120 -10.01 14.31 -24.55
N LEU A 121 -8.94 14.75 -23.88
CA LEU A 121 -9.00 15.84 -22.90
C LEU A 121 -8.67 17.21 -23.51
N LYS A 122 -8.35 17.27 -24.81
CA LYS A 122 -7.94 18.47 -25.54
C LYS A 122 -6.77 19.19 -24.85
N LEU A 123 -5.79 18.43 -24.39
CA LEU A 123 -4.59 18.94 -23.70
C LEU A 123 -3.36 18.84 -24.59
N GLU A 124 -2.48 19.82 -24.47
CA GLU A 124 -1.16 19.75 -25.10
C GLU A 124 -0.26 18.72 -24.42
N ARG A 125 0.69 18.17 -25.19
CA ARG A 125 1.65 17.16 -24.72
C ARG A 125 2.36 17.61 -23.43
N GLY A 126 2.90 18.83 -23.41
CA GLY A 126 3.65 19.35 -22.26
C GLY A 126 2.78 19.44 -21.01
N LEU A 127 1.58 20.02 -21.14
CA LEU A 127 0.63 20.15 -20.04
C LEU A 127 0.20 18.79 -19.49
N LEU A 128 -0.02 17.79 -20.36
CA LEU A 128 -0.36 16.44 -19.93
C LEU A 128 0.74 15.81 -19.08
N PHE A 129 2.01 15.86 -19.52
CA PHE A 129 3.12 15.29 -18.75
C PHE A 129 3.33 16.04 -17.43
N HIS A 130 3.21 17.37 -17.41
CA HIS A 130 3.28 18.12 -16.17
C HIS A 130 2.14 17.77 -15.21
N ALA A 131 0.92 17.57 -15.71
CA ALA A 131 -0.21 17.11 -14.90
C ALA A 131 0.04 15.72 -14.34
N ILE A 132 0.52 14.77 -15.16
CA ILE A 132 0.90 13.43 -14.72
C ILE A 132 1.94 13.51 -13.59
N TYR A 133 2.98 14.32 -13.75
CA TYR A 133 4.06 14.41 -12.76
C TYR A 133 3.56 14.99 -11.42
N ARG A 134 2.58 15.90 -11.46
CA ARG A 134 1.91 16.44 -10.27
C ARG A 134 1.04 15.39 -9.61
N ILE A 135 0.25 14.64 -10.39
CA ILE A 135 -0.60 13.53 -9.92
C ILE A 135 0.25 12.47 -9.23
N GLU A 136 1.30 11.98 -9.89
CA GLU A 136 2.22 10.98 -9.33
C GLU A 136 2.81 11.46 -7.98
N ALA A 137 3.24 12.72 -7.90
CA ALA A 137 3.79 13.26 -6.65
C ALA A 137 2.74 13.40 -5.53
N LYS A 138 1.52 13.84 -5.86
CA LYS A 138 0.42 14.00 -4.90
C LYS A 138 -0.03 12.65 -4.34
N LEU A 139 -0.19 11.66 -5.22
CA LEU A 139 -0.56 10.30 -4.82
C LEU A 139 0.56 9.61 -4.05
N GLY A 140 1.81 9.74 -4.47
CA GLY A 140 2.94 9.17 -3.74
C GLY A 140 3.04 9.67 -2.30
N LEU A 141 2.74 10.96 -2.08
CA LEU A 141 2.64 11.51 -0.73
C LEU A 141 1.46 10.90 0.03
N ALA A 142 0.27 10.86 -0.58
CA ALA A 142 -0.91 10.28 0.05
C ALA A 142 -0.67 8.82 0.47
N TYR A 143 -0.13 7.98 -0.41
CA TYR A 143 0.09 6.55 -0.15
C TYR A 143 1.01 6.26 1.02
N LYS A 144 2.00 7.13 1.28
CA LYS A 144 2.92 6.99 2.42
C LYS A 144 2.34 7.58 3.70
N THR A 145 1.52 8.62 3.61
CA THR A 145 0.96 9.33 4.78
C THR A 145 -0.36 8.74 5.28
N LEU A 146 -0.96 7.78 4.58
CA LEU A 146 -2.16 7.08 5.04
C LEU A 146 -1.93 6.39 6.39
N GLU A 147 -2.86 6.62 7.30
CA GLU A 147 -2.98 5.93 8.58
C GLU A 147 -4.40 5.35 8.68
N PRO A 148 -4.60 4.17 9.29
CA PRO A 148 -3.62 3.36 10.03
C PRO A 148 -2.77 2.41 9.17
N TYR A 149 -3.13 2.19 7.90
CA TYR A 149 -2.42 1.28 6.99
C TYR A 149 -1.91 2.02 5.76
N PRO A 150 -0.58 2.24 5.62
CA PRO A 150 -0.02 2.87 4.45
C PRO A 150 -0.01 1.90 3.25
N LEU A 151 -0.22 2.43 2.04
CA LEU A 151 -0.11 1.65 0.79
C LEU A 151 1.36 1.40 0.40
N PHE A 152 2.27 2.24 0.90
CA PHE A 152 3.71 2.10 0.68
C PHE A 152 4.46 2.12 2.01
N PRO A 153 5.36 1.16 2.27
CA PRO A 153 5.91 0.13 1.36
C PRO A 153 4.92 -0.99 1.02
N THR A 154 4.98 -1.50 -0.23
CA THR A 154 4.09 -2.59 -0.66
C THR A 154 4.31 -3.87 0.13
N ASP A 155 5.54 -4.15 0.54
CA ASP A 155 5.87 -5.36 1.31
C ASP A 155 5.16 -5.37 2.66
N GLU A 156 5.10 -4.22 3.34
CA GLU A 156 4.43 -4.06 4.62
C GLU A 156 2.91 -4.27 4.50
N TYR A 157 2.29 -3.75 3.43
CA TYR A 157 0.88 -3.97 3.14
C TYR A 157 0.58 -5.47 2.93
N PHE A 158 1.41 -6.17 2.14
CA PHE A 158 1.16 -7.57 1.77
C PHE A 158 1.65 -8.61 2.78
N GLN A 159 2.57 -8.29 3.68
CA GLN A 159 3.07 -9.25 4.69
C GLN A 159 2.31 -9.18 6.02
N GLY A 160 1.37 -8.24 6.13
CA GLY A 160 0.65 -7.97 7.38
C GLY A 160 1.53 -7.13 8.29
N ALA A 161 0.92 -6.15 8.97
CA ALA A 161 1.66 -5.22 9.82
C ALA A 161 2.57 -5.98 10.81
N THR A 162 3.88 -5.92 10.60
CA THR A 162 4.87 -6.17 11.65
C THR A 162 4.71 -5.01 12.62
N GLY A 163 3.74 -5.13 13.52
CA GLY A 163 3.22 -4.01 14.30
C GLY A 163 4.29 -3.02 14.69
N SER A 164 4.19 -1.81 14.13
CA SER A 164 4.74 -0.62 14.74
C SER A 164 4.31 -0.60 16.21
N GLU A 165 5.26 -0.21 17.04
CA GLU A 165 5.35 -0.38 18.49
C GLU A 165 4.31 0.42 19.29
N ASN A 166 3.25 0.90 18.63
CA ASN A 166 2.15 1.60 19.26
C ASN A 166 1.23 0.58 19.95
N GLY A 167 1.55 0.36 21.22
CA GLY A 167 0.95 -0.64 22.09
C GLY A 167 -0.55 -0.46 22.29
N ALA A 168 -1.34 -1.11 21.44
CA ALA A 168 -2.58 -1.69 21.94
C ALA A 168 -2.17 -2.83 22.89
N PRO A 169 -2.56 -2.80 24.18
CA PRO A 169 -2.29 -3.93 25.07
C PRO A 169 -2.94 -5.15 24.44
N VAL A 170 -2.10 -6.10 24.01
CA VAL A 170 -2.57 -7.42 23.61
C VAL A 170 -3.35 -7.94 24.82
N PRO A 171 -4.67 -8.23 24.71
CA PRO A 171 -5.36 -8.85 25.82
C PRO A 171 -4.59 -10.12 26.15
N GLN A 172 -4.11 -10.25 27.40
CA GLN A 172 -3.38 -11.43 27.83
C GLN A 172 -4.26 -12.63 27.51
N VAL A 173 -3.94 -13.33 26.43
CA VAL A 173 -4.63 -14.55 26.06
C VAL A 173 -4.24 -15.53 27.15
N VAL A 174 -5.15 -15.75 28.10
CA VAL A 174 -5.01 -16.78 29.12
C VAL A 174 -4.73 -18.07 28.35
N ARG A 175 -3.50 -18.58 28.48
CA ARG A 175 -3.13 -19.87 27.89
C ARG A 175 -3.99 -20.91 28.59
N ILE A 176 -5.08 -21.31 27.96
CA ILE A 176 -5.85 -22.46 28.40
C ILE A 176 -4.89 -23.65 28.28
N PRO A 177 -4.50 -24.31 29.39
CA PRO A 177 -3.61 -25.44 29.31
C PRO A 177 -4.26 -26.49 28.42
N GLY A 178 -3.59 -26.84 27.32
CA GLY A 178 -4.08 -27.87 26.40
C GLY A 178 -4.24 -29.18 27.16
N LYS A 179 -5.48 -29.66 27.29
CA LYS A 179 -5.74 -31.00 27.84
C LYS A 179 -4.98 -32.01 26.98
N SER A 180 -4.21 -32.89 27.62
CA SER A 180 -3.43 -33.88 26.90
C SER A 180 -4.35 -34.72 26.01
N LYS A 181 -3.93 -34.98 24.76
CA LYS A 181 -4.69 -35.81 23.80
C LYS A 181 -4.94 -37.25 24.29
N HIS A 182 -4.31 -37.64 25.42
CA HIS A 182 -4.45 -38.95 26.05
C HIS A 182 -5.50 -39.01 27.15
N GLN A 183 -6.24 -37.92 27.42
CA GLN A 183 -7.35 -37.96 28.37
C GLN A 183 -8.52 -38.72 27.73
N ARG A 184 -8.50 -40.05 27.84
CA ARG A 184 -9.59 -40.94 27.43
C ARG A 184 -10.87 -40.47 28.12
N LEU A 185 -11.81 -39.94 27.35
CA LEU A 185 -13.16 -39.67 27.80
C LEU A 185 -13.78 -41.00 28.23
N LYS A 186 -13.91 -41.21 29.55
CA LYS A 186 -14.69 -42.33 30.10
C LYS A 186 -16.16 -42.00 29.90
N VAL A 187 -16.69 -42.34 28.74
CA VAL A 187 -18.13 -42.26 28.47
C VAL A 187 -18.78 -43.43 29.19
N PRO A 188 -19.73 -43.21 30.13
CA PRO A 188 -20.43 -44.32 30.76
C PRO A 188 -21.32 -45.01 29.71
N VAL A 189 -20.99 -46.26 29.39
CA VAL A 189 -21.82 -47.10 28.54
C VAL A 189 -23.09 -47.42 29.34
N ARG A 190 -24.25 -46.93 28.89
CA ARG A 190 -25.54 -47.34 29.44
C ARG A 190 -25.70 -48.85 29.19
N LYS A 191 -25.84 -49.64 30.26
CA LYS A 191 -26.16 -51.07 30.16
C LYS A 191 -27.50 -51.19 29.43
N ALA A 192 -27.51 -51.87 28.28
CA ALA A 192 -28.75 -52.33 27.66
C ALA A 192 -29.36 -53.38 28.60
N ALA A 193 -30.63 -53.19 28.92
CA ALA A 193 -31.48 -54.14 29.64
C ALA A 193 -31.96 -55.24 28.69
#